data_AF-A0A7R7TGQ7-F1
#
_entry.id   AF-A0A7R7TGQ7-F1
#
_cell.length_a   1.000
_cell.length_b   1.000
_cell.length_c   1.000
_cell.angle_alpha   90.00
_cell.angle_beta   90.00
_cell.angle_gamma   90.00
#
_symmetry.space_group_name_H-M   'P 1'
#
loop_
_entity.id
_entity.type
_entity.pdbx_description
1 polymer ?
#
loop_
_entity_poly.entity_id
_entity_poly.type
_entity_poly.pdbx_seq_one_letter_code
_entity_poly.pdbx_strand_id
1 'polypeptide(L)'
;MQEAWLVSDLDRPLSLRVRLRLEGPATLLLHEEEIALDAGEVRRFFSLGELWESPLEVQARFLPLQEALARIPPGAYRLVGEAWEGERLWSRHVLSVEYLEPILPLEVAW
;
A
#
# COMPACT_ATOMS: atom_id res chain seq x y z
N MET A 1 -2.31 10.75 -7.00
CA MET A 1 -1.79 10.31 -5.70
C MET A 1 -2.66 9.15 -5.22
N GLN A 2 -2.12 7.93 -5.14
CA GLN A 2 -2.84 6.76 -4.61
C GLN A 2 -2.56 6.63 -3.12
N GLU A 3 -3.61 6.63 -2.31
CA GLU A 3 -3.52 6.59 -0.86
C GLU A 3 -4.42 5.49 -0.30
N ALA A 4 -4.07 4.99 0.89
CA ALA A 4 -4.92 4.10 1.65
C ALA A 4 -5.26 4.74 3.01
N TRP A 5 -6.54 4.68 3.33
CA TRP A 5 -7.14 5.32 4.49
C TRP A 5 -7.93 4.29 5.28
N LEU A 6 -7.87 4.42 6.60
CA LEU A 6 -8.80 3.79 7.52
C LEU A 6 -9.86 4.81 7.92
N VAL A 7 -11.11 4.38 7.89
CA VAL A 7 -12.27 5.18 8.33
C VAL A 7 -13.01 4.31 9.32
N SER A 8 -13.05 4.71 10.58
CA SER A 8 -13.86 4.07 11.61
C SER A 8 -15.07 4.94 11.91
N ASP A 9 -16.27 4.38 11.83
CA ASP A 9 -17.51 5.00 12.29
C ASP A 9 -17.94 4.51 13.68
N LEU A 10 -17.10 3.68 14.32
CA LEU A 10 -17.38 3.14 15.64
C LEU A 10 -17.15 4.19 16.73
N ASP A 11 -17.97 4.12 17.77
CA ASP A 11 -17.91 4.97 18.97
C ASP A 11 -16.88 4.50 20.01
N ARG A 12 -16.03 3.54 19.64
CA ARG A 12 -14.96 2.98 20.47
C ARG A 12 -13.63 2.96 19.73
N PRO A 13 -12.48 2.98 20.44
CA PRO A 13 -11.19 2.77 19.82
C PRO A 13 -11.03 1.35 19.25
N LEU A 14 -10.16 1.24 18.25
CA LEU A 14 -9.79 -0.01 17.59
C LEU A 14 -8.26 -0.16 17.55
N SER A 15 -7.79 -1.40 17.65
CA SER A 15 -6.42 -1.75 17.27
C SER A 15 -6.51 -2.68 16.06
N LEU A 16 -6.02 -2.22 14.91
CA LEU A 16 -6.14 -2.91 13.64
C LEU A 16 -4.77 -3.24 13.06
N ARG A 17 -4.58 -4.49 12.65
CA ARG A 17 -3.53 -4.86 11.71
C ARG A 17 -4.00 -4.55 10.30
N VAL A 18 -3.35 -3.60 9.64
CA VAL A 18 -3.59 -3.31 8.23
C VAL A 18 -2.57 -3.99 7.35
N ARG A 19 -3.02 -4.51 6.22
CA ARG A 19 -2.16 -5.12 5.21
C ARG A 19 -2.53 -4.63 3.83
N LEU A 20 -1.56 -4.07 3.12
CA LEU A 20 -1.71 -3.62 1.74
C LEU A 20 -0.75 -4.38 0.83
N ARG A 21 -1.27 -5.03 -0.21
CA ARG A 21 -0.47 -5.85 -1.13
C ARG A 21 -0.94 -5.77 -2.57
N LEU A 22 -0.01 -5.92 -3.49
CA LEU A 22 -0.30 -6.20 -4.90
C LEU A 22 -0.31 -7.71 -5.12
N GLU A 23 -1.32 -8.20 -5.84
CA GLU A 23 -1.43 -9.59 -6.25
C GLU A 23 -1.62 -9.67 -7.77
N GLY A 24 -0.79 -10.44 -8.45
CA GLY A 24 -0.86 -10.62 -9.89
C GLY A 24 0.28 -11.51 -10.37
N PRO A 25 0.94 -11.18 -11.50
CA PRO A 25 2.15 -11.85 -11.96
C PRO A 25 3.25 -11.99 -10.89
N ALA A 26 3.30 -11.04 -9.95
CA ALA A 26 4.06 -11.14 -8.71
C ALA A 26 3.16 -10.78 -7.51
N THR A 27 3.49 -11.26 -6.32
CA THR A 27 2.87 -10.78 -5.08
C THR A 27 3.86 -9.90 -4.34
N LEU A 28 3.46 -8.69 -3.99
CA LEU A 28 4.29 -7.73 -3.29
C LEU A 28 3.53 -7.14 -2.10
N LEU A 29 4.11 -7.23 -0.90
CA LEU A 29 3.62 -6.51 0.26
C LEU A 29 4.05 -5.04 0.14
N LEU A 30 3.09 -4.13 0.11
CA LEU A 30 3.34 -2.69 0.07
C LEU A 30 3.48 -2.11 1.47
N HIS A 31 2.63 -2.55 2.40
CA HIS A 31 2.61 -2.06 3.77
C HIS A 31 1.97 -3.09 4.71
N GLU A 32 2.49 -3.21 5.92
CA GLU A 32 1.83 -3.88 7.04
C GLU A 32 2.17 -3.15 8.33
N GLU A 33 1.17 -2.81 9.12
CA GLU A 33 1.32 -2.03 10.35
C GLU A 33 0.17 -2.32 11.33
N GLU A 34 0.45 -2.22 12.62
CA GLU A 34 -0.56 -2.15 13.67
C GLU A 34 -0.94 -0.70 13.93
N ILE A 35 -2.22 -0.38 13.81
CA ILE A 35 -2.74 0.98 13.91
C ILE A 35 -3.79 1.02 15.01
N ALA A 36 -3.54 1.85 16.02
CA ALA A 36 -4.57 2.31 16.93
C ALA A 36 -5.37 3.44 16.25
N LEU A 37 -6.70 3.30 16.28
CA LEU A 37 -7.66 4.33 15.92
C LEU A 37 -8.49 4.70 17.14
N ASP A 38 -8.69 5.99 17.35
CA ASP A 38 -9.66 6.51 18.29
C ASP A 38 -11.10 6.34 17.76
N ALA A 39 -12.09 6.57 18.63
CA ALA A 39 -13.50 6.55 18.25
C ALA A 39 -13.79 7.56 17.12
N GLY A 40 -14.40 7.09 16.04
CA GLY A 40 -14.71 7.92 14.86
C GLY A 40 -13.49 8.40 14.06
N GLU A 41 -12.28 7.88 14.31
CA GLU A 41 -11.07 8.38 13.66
C GLU A 41 -10.98 8.01 12.17
N VAL A 42 -10.47 8.95 11.37
CA VAL A 42 -10.03 8.75 10.00
C VAL A 42 -8.54 8.96 9.92
N ARG A 43 -7.80 7.95 9.45
CA ARG A 43 -6.34 7.97 9.42
C ARG A 43 -5.79 7.46 8.09
N ARG A 44 -4.92 8.25 7.46
CA ARG A 44 -4.11 7.79 6.33
C ARG A 44 -2.98 6.93 6.87
N PHE A 45 -2.77 5.76 6.27
CA PHE A 45 -1.70 4.84 6.66
C PHE A 45 -0.71 4.53 5.55
N PHE A 46 -1.06 4.83 4.30
CA PHE A 46 -0.17 4.61 3.17
C PHE A 46 -0.40 5.68 2.10
N SER A 47 0.68 6.14 1.47
CA SER A 47 0.65 6.93 0.24
C SER A 47 1.74 6.44 -0.69
N LEU A 48 1.36 6.10 -1.92
CA LEU A 48 2.31 5.68 -2.94
C LEU A 48 3.25 6.84 -3.34
N GLY A 49 2.77 8.08 -3.31
CA GLY A 49 3.58 9.27 -3.64
C GLY A 49 4.74 9.47 -2.67
N GLU A 50 4.56 9.14 -1.38
CA GLU A 50 5.61 9.29 -0.37
C GLU A 50 6.88 8.50 -0.68
N LEU A 51 6.79 7.44 -1.49
CA LEU A 51 7.97 6.68 -1.89
C LEU A 51 8.95 7.58 -2.66
N TRP A 52 8.51 8.39 -3.61
CA TRP A 52 9.40 9.19 -4.47
C TRP A 52 9.39 10.69 -4.15
N GLU A 53 8.35 11.18 -3.49
CA GLU A 53 8.12 12.62 -3.27
C GLU A 53 8.55 13.10 -1.88
N SER A 54 8.85 12.19 -0.93
CA SER A 54 9.35 12.57 0.39
C SER A 54 10.77 13.16 0.35
N PRO A 55 11.22 13.91 1.38
CA PRO A 55 12.63 14.27 1.53
C PRO A 55 13.55 13.04 1.52
N LEU A 56 14.77 13.17 1.01
CA LEU A 56 15.72 12.05 0.84
C LEU A 56 15.99 11.27 2.14
N GLU A 57 16.05 11.99 3.26
CA GLU A 57 16.24 11.41 4.60
C GLU A 57 15.12 10.43 4.97
N VAL A 58 13.91 10.67 4.45
CA VAL A 58 12.73 9.83 4.66
C VAL A 58 12.63 8.74 3.60
N GLN A 59 13.06 9.00 2.36
CA GLN A 59 13.02 8.02 1.27
C GLN A 59 13.86 6.77 1.55
N ALA A 60 14.94 6.89 2.32
CA ALA A 60 15.80 5.76 2.67
C ALA A 60 15.03 4.56 3.27
N ARG A 61 13.96 4.83 4.04
CA ARG A 61 13.11 3.77 4.63
C ARG A 61 12.26 3.03 3.59
N PHE A 62 12.03 3.65 2.44
CA PHE A 62 11.21 3.12 1.35
C PHE A 62 12.03 2.43 0.26
N LEU A 63 13.36 2.52 0.31
CA LEU A 63 14.25 1.95 -0.72
C LEU A 63 13.95 0.46 -1.02
N PRO A 64 13.75 -0.43 -0.04
CA PRO A 64 13.43 -1.83 -0.33
C PRO A 64 12.13 -2.00 -1.14
N LEU A 65 11.13 -1.17 -0.83
CA LEU A 65 9.84 -1.19 -1.52
C LEU A 65 9.94 -0.58 -2.92
N GLN A 66 10.67 0.53 -3.08
CA GLN A 66 10.93 1.13 -4.40
C GLN A 66 11.63 0.12 -5.32
N GLU A 67 12.67 -0.55 -4.84
CA GLU A 67 13.38 -1.56 -5.62
C GLU A 67 12.49 -2.76 -5.97
N ALA A 68 11.63 -3.20 -5.03
CA ALA A 68 10.69 -4.28 -5.29
C ALA A 68 9.66 -3.89 -6.36
N LEU A 69 9.14 -2.66 -6.29
CA LEU A 69 8.22 -2.10 -7.29
C LEU A 69 8.90 -1.96 -8.66
N ALA A 70 10.17 -1.55 -8.71
CA ALA A 70 10.91 -1.45 -9.97
C ALA A 70 11.11 -2.80 -10.68
N ARG A 71 11.02 -3.92 -9.94
CA ARG A 71 11.23 -5.28 -10.45
C ARG A 71 9.93 -6.04 -10.76
N ILE A 72 8.75 -5.48 -10.48
CA ILE A 72 7.51 -6.18 -10.80
C ILE A 72 7.34 -6.25 -12.33
N PRO A 73 6.91 -7.39 -12.89
CA PRO A 73 6.65 -7.48 -14.33
C PRO A 73 5.38 -6.72 -14.70
N PRO A 74 5.27 -6.18 -15.93
CA PRO A 74 4.02 -5.63 -16.46
C PRO A 74 2.87 -6.65 -16.42
N GLY A 75 1.65 -6.15 -16.27
CA GLY A 75 0.43 -6.95 -16.34
C GLY A 75 -0.68 -6.47 -15.42
N ALA A 76 -1.73 -7.30 -15.32
CA ALA A 76 -2.86 -7.05 -14.46
C ALA A 76 -2.57 -7.45 -13.01
N TYR A 77 -2.76 -6.52 -12.10
CA TYR A 77 -2.64 -6.67 -10.66
C TYR A 77 -3.96 -6.36 -9.96
N ARG A 78 -4.06 -6.83 -8.72
CA ARG A 78 -5.07 -6.44 -7.74
C ARG A 78 -4.36 -5.79 -6.57
N LEU A 79 -4.72 -4.55 -6.26
CA LEU A 79 -4.34 -3.92 -5.00
C LEU A 79 -5.35 -4.34 -3.94
N VAL A 80 -4.88 -5.09 -2.95
CA VAL A 80 -5.69 -5.66 -1.88
C VAL A 80 -5.32 -5.00 -0.56
N GLY A 81 -6.28 -4.31 0.04
CA GLY A 81 -6.19 -3.73 1.38
C GLY A 81 -7.08 -4.50 2.34
N GLU A 82 -6.53 -4.92 3.47
CA GLU A 82 -7.24 -5.67 4.52
C GLU A 82 -6.99 -5.01 5.87
N ALA A 83 -8.01 -5.00 6.73
CA ALA A 83 -7.93 -4.51 8.12
C ALA A 83 -8.48 -5.57 9.07
N TRP A 84 -7.68 -5.97 10.06
CA TRP A 84 -7.95 -7.08 10.97
C TRP A 84 -7.90 -6.61 12.43
N GLU A 85 -8.82 -7.05 13.28
CA GLU A 85 -8.75 -6.91 14.74
C GLU A 85 -8.51 -8.32 15.32
N GLY A 86 -7.27 -8.63 15.69
CA GLY A 86 -6.86 -10.00 15.95
C GLY A 86 -7.06 -10.90 14.71
N GLU A 87 -7.84 -11.96 14.86
CA GLU A 87 -8.17 -12.90 13.76
C GLU A 87 -9.40 -12.47 12.93
N ARG A 88 -10.11 -11.43 13.37
CA ARG A 88 -11.34 -10.98 12.70
C ARG A 88 -10.99 -10.01 11.57
N LEU A 89 -11.34 -10.37 10.34
CA LEU A 89 -11.34 -9.45 9.20
C LEU A 89 -12.50 -8.47 9.34
N TRP A 90 -12.20 -7.18 9.49
CA TRP A 90 -13.20 -6.11 9.53
C TRP A 90 -13.55 -5.60 8.14
N SER A 91 -12.54 -5.38 7.31
CA SER A 91 -12.74 -4.84 5.97
C SER A 91 -11.70 -5.38 4.99
N ARG A 92 -12.14 -5.58 3.75
CA ARG A 92 -11.30 -5.96 2.62
C ARG A 92 -11.74 -5.23 1.37
N HIS A 93 -10.80 -4.51 0.76
CA HIS A 93 -10.99 -3.81 -0.50
C HIS A 93 -10.04 -4.34 -1.55
N VAL A 94 -10.55 -4.47 -2.78
CA VAL A 94 -9.79 -4.95 -3.93
C VAL A 94 -9.99 -3.98 -5.07
N LEU A 95 -8.90 -3.43 -5.59
CA LEU A 95 -8.89 -2.55 -6.75
C LEU A 95 -8.09 -3.22 -7.87
N SER A 96 -8.64 -3.21 -9.09
CA SER A 96 -7.89 -3.64 -10.27
C SER A 96 -6.88 -2.55 -10.65
N VAL A 97 -5.64 -2.98 -10.89
CA VAL A 97 -4.52 -2.12 -11.30
C VAL A 97 -3.87 -2.75 -12.51
N GLU A 98 -3.58 -1.97 -13.54
CA GLU A 98 -2.83 -2.44 -14.70
C GLU A 98 -1.46 -1.77 -14.70
N TYR A 99 -0.40 -2.56 -14.65
CA TYR A 99 0.97 -2.08 -14.84
C TYR A 99 1.36 -2.27 -16.30
N LEU A 100 1.45 -1.17 -17.02
CA LEU A 100 1.70 -1.18 -18.46
C LEU A 100 3.15 -1.53 -18.78
N GLU A 101 3.35 -2.16 -19.93
CA GLU A 101 4.68 -2.43 -20.43
C GLU A 101 5.41 -1.11 -20.74
N PRO A 102 6.66 -0.95 -20.28
CA PRO A 102 7.45 0.23 -20.60
C PRO A 102 7.58 0.42 -22.11
N ILE A 103 7.29 1.63 -22.59
CA ILE A 103 7.42 1.98 -24.02
C ILE A 103 8.89 1.96 -24.46
N LEU A 104 9.80 2.27 -23.53
CA LEU A 104 11.24 2.21 -23.74
C LEU A 104 11.84 1.08 -22.88
N PRO A 105 12.91 0.42 -23.35
CA PRO A 105 13.64 -0.54 -22.51
C PRO A 105 14.08 0.14 -21.21
N LEU A 106 13.94 -0.56 -20.07
CA LEU A 106 14.29 -0.04 -18.74
C LEU A 106 15.73 0.54 -18.66
N GLU A 107 16.62 0.06 -19.53
CA GLU A 107 18.04 0.45 -19.60
C GLU A 107 18.27 1.86 -20.18
N VAL A 108 17.25 2.47 -20.79
CA VAL A 108 17.37 3.72 -21.58
C VAL A 108 16.86 4.96 -20.81
N ALA A 109 16.20 4.79 -19.66
CA ALA A 109 15.70 5.91 -18.86
C ALA A 109 16.77 6.41 -17.87
N TRP A 110 17.43 7.51 -18.21
CA TRP A 110 18.31 8.31 -17.34
C TRP A 110 17.84 9.76 -17.32
#